data_AF-A0A960UZ53-F1
#
_entry.id   AF-A0A960UZ53-F1
#
_cell.length_a   1.000
_cell.length_b   1.000
_cell.length_c   1.000
_cell.angle_alpha   90.00
_cell.angle_beta   90.00
_cell.angle_gamma   90.00
#
_symmetry.space_group_name_H-M   'P 1'
#
loop_
_entity.id
_entity.type
_entity.pdbx_description
1 polymer ?
#
loop_
_entity_poly.entity_id
_entity_poly.type
_entity_poly.pdbx_seq_one_letter_code
_entity_poly.pdbx_strand_id
1 'polypeptide(L)'
;ERFFPSLQDFKPLIIVYANQQSYKAASQHLPENALAHYDRSRRAIHVSVDAEPEVWQHEMSHLYLDELSDDMPFWFQEGLARLLQNYNTKRPPCSEQSILPEFRTWVEKNPDALYMETLNLPEGIDFMAPGDAARKTVLSGVFVYFLWINGDLQAILRGVQENPEADPLFHITYGERGAMEKLRLKYLDFIKRPVFSGAPGNCRAVQR
;
A
#
# COMPACT_ATOMS: atom_id res chain seq x y z
N GLU A 1 -2.90 -21.29 -4.31
CA GLU A 1 -3.34 -20.09 -5.05
C GLU A 1 -2.30 -18.98 -4.88
N ARG A 2 -2.14 -18.09 -5.87
CA ARG A 2 -1.31 -16.88 -5.71
C ARG A 2 -2.06 -15.88 -4.82
N PHE A 3 -1.33 -15.14 -3.98
CA PHE A 3 -1.94 -14.13 -3.10
C PHE A 3 -2.41 -12.91 -3.90
N PHE A 4 -1.55 -12.43 -4.82
CA PHE A 4 -1.83 -11.31 -5.71
C PHE A 4 -2.34 -11.79 -7.08
N PRO A 5 -3.35 -11.12 -7.67
CA PRO A 5 -3.77 -11.32 -9.05
C PRO A 5 -2.62 -11.35 -10.07
N SER A 6 -2.77 -12.13 -11.14
CA SER A 6 -1.89 -12.02 -12.31
C SER A 6 -2.37 -10.92 -13.25
N LEU A 7 -1.44 -10.07 -13.69
CA LEU A 7 -1.71 -9.11 -14.76
C LEU A 7 -1.82 -9.84 -16.11
N GLN A 8 -2.71 -9.36 -17.00
CA GLN A 8 -2.72 -9.74 -18.42
C GLN A 8 -1.55 -9.04 -19.14
N ASP A 9 -1.14 -9.53 -20.32
CA ASP A 9 0.03 -9.08 -21.12
C ASP A 9 0.47 -7.63 -20.87
N PHE A 10 1.38 -7.47 -19.90
CA PHE A 10 1.77 -6.19 -19.34
C PHE A 10 3.18 -5.80 -19.80
N LYS A 11 3.34 -4.59 -20.35
CA LYS A 11 4.62 -4.07 -20.88
C LYS A 11 4.98 -2.76 -20.18
N PRO A 12 5.72 -2.81 -19.05
CA PRO A 12 6.11 -1.61 -18.32
C PRO A 12 7.12 -0.78 -19.12
N LEU A 13 6.97 0.55 -19.10
CA LEU A 13 8.03 1.47 -19.49
C LEU A 13 8.83 1.87 -18.24
N ILE A 14 10.12 1.56 -18.23
CA ILE A 14 11.02 1.95 -17.14
C ILE A 14 12.13 2.83 -17.73
N ILE A 15 12.21 4.06 -17.25
CA ILE A 15 13.20 5.06 -17.64
C ILE A 15 14.27 5.12 -16.55
N VAL A 16 15.48 4.69 -16.92
CA VAL A 16 16.61 4.58 -16.01
C VAL A 16 17.61 5.71 -16.26
N TYR A 17 17.83 6.53 -15.24
CA TYR A 17 18.78 7.65 -15.25
C TYR A 17 20.13 7.25 -14.67
N ALA A 18 21.22 7.82 -15.20
CA ALA A 18 22.58 7.46 -14.78
C ALA A 18 22.86 7.71 -13.27
N ASN A 19 22.20 8.70 -12.67
CA ASN A 19 22.31 9.04 -11.25
C ASN A 19 21.13 9.94 -10.81
N GLN A 20 21.02 10.17 -9.50
CA GLN A 20 20.00 11.05 -8.91
C GLN A 20 20.01 12.48 -9.45
N GLN A 21 21.18 13.03 -9.78
CA GLN A 21 21.27 14.39 -10.35
C GLN A 21 20.60 14.45 -11.74
N SER A 22 20.85 13.45 -12.58
CA SER A 22 20.27 13.35 -13.93
C SER A 22 18.76 13.11 -13.87
N TYR A 23 18.32 12.27 -12.92
CA TYR A 23 16.91 12.08 -12.62
C TYR A 23 16.24 13.43 -12.29
N LYS A 24 16.71 14.14 -11.25
CA LYS A 24 16.13 15.42 -10.82
C LYS A 24 16.12 16.49 -11.92
N ALA A 25 17.14 16.51 -12.77
CA ALA A 25 17.22 17.44 -13.89
C ALA A 25 16.19 17.12 -14.99
N ALA A 26 15.95 15.84 -15.29
CA ALA A 26 15.04 15.40 -16.34
C ALA A 26 13.59 15.21 -15.87
N SER A 27 13.36 15.08 -14.55
CA SER A 27 12.08 14.82 -13.91
C SER A 27 11.45 16.06 -13.27
N GLN A 28 11.79 17.27 -13.72
CA GLN A 28 11.27 18.52 -13.13
C GLN A 28 9.75 18.68 -13.19
N HIS A 29 9.06 17.87 -13.99
CA HIS A 29 7.60 17.80 -14.06
C HIS A 29 7.00 16.85 -13.01
N LEU A 30 7.84 16.10 -12.29
CA LEU A 30 7.48 15.16 -11.22
C LEU A 30 7.77 15.78 -9.84
N PRO A 31 7.26 15.21 -8.74
CA PRO A 31 7.46 15.76 -7.40
C PRO A 31 8.94 15.95 -7.04
N GLU A 32 9.33 17.15 -6.60
CA GLU A 32 10.75 17.56 -6.41
C GLU A 32 11.54 16.70 -5.41
N ASN A 33 10.85 16.03 -4.48
CA ASN A 33 11.46 15.24 -3.41
C ASN A 33 11.43 13.72 -3.65
N ALA A 34 10.90 13.27 -4.78
CA ALA A 34 10.81 11.84 -5.08
C ALA A 34 12.18 11.27 -5.48
N LEU A 35 12.56 10.10 -4.95
CA LEU A 35 13.81 9.39 -5.33
C LEU A 35 13.61 8.49 -6.57
N ALA A 36 12.37 8.11 -6.82
CA ALA A 36 11.83 7.53 -8.04
C ALA A 36 10.35 7.90 -8.11
N HIS A 37 9.70 7.72 -9.26
CA HIS A 37 8.28 8.03 -9.40
C HIS A 37 7.62 7.23 -10.52
N TYR A 38 6.43 6.71 -10.24
CA TYR A 38 5.50 6.23 -11.26
C TYR A 38 4.66 7.38 -11.84
N ASP A 39 5.00 7.80 -13.06
CA ASP A 39 4.20 8.77 -13.82
C ASP A 39 3.02 8.05 -14.48
N ARG A 40 1.86 8.13 -13.82
CA ARG A 40 0.60 7.56 -14.31
C ARG A 40 0.17 8.09 -15.69
N SER A 41 0.48 9.35 -16.01
CA SER A 41 0.10 9.94 -17.31
C SER A 41 0.83 9.28 -18.49
N ARG A 42 2.03 8.76 -18.23
CA ARG A 42 2.89 8.07 -19.22
C ARG A 42 2.98 6.57 -19.00
N ARG A 43 2.37 6.07 -17.92
CA ARG A 43 2.51 4.69 -17.42
C ARG A 43 3.99 4.27 -17.40
N ALA A 44 4.82 5.14 -16.82
CA ALA A 44 6.26 5.01 -16.84
C ALA A 44 6.86 5.15 -15.44
N ILE A 45 7.80 4.27 -15.09
CA ILE A 45 8.59 4.40 -13.88
C ILE A 45 9.86 5.17 -14.20
N HIS A 46 10.10 6.26 -13.47
CA HIS A 46 11.30 7.07 -13.53
C HIS A 46 12.19 6.74 -12.33
N VAL A 47 13.39 6.24 -12.57
CA VAL A 47 14.29 5.78 -11.50
C VAL A 47 15.76 5.99 -11.88
N SER A 48 16.63 6.26 -10.92
CA SER A 48 18.07 6.32 -11.16
C SER A 48 18.77 4.99 -10.84
N VAL A 49 19.93 4.72 -11.47
CA VAL A 49 20.71 3.48 -11.24
C VAL A 49 21.16 3.34 -9.77
N ASP A 50 21.37 4.45 -9.09
CA ASP A 50 21.76 4.55 -7.69
C ASP A 50 20.56 4.59 -6.70
N ALA A 51 19.32 4.38 -7.17
CA ALA A 51 18.17 4.28 -6.30
C ALA A 51 18.20 2.96 -5.50
N GLU A 52 17.87 3.04 -4.20
CA GLU A 52 17.78 1.87 -3.34
C GLU A 52 16.70 0.88 -3.84
N PRO A 53 16.91 -0.44 -3.67
CA PRO A 53 15.99 -1.44 -4.20
C PRO A 53 14.53 -1.27 -3.77
N GLU A 54 14.30 -0.85 -2.53
CA GLU A 54 12.98 -0.64 -1.95
C GLU A 54 12.22 0.48 -2.65
N VAL A 55 12.94 1.50 -3.14
CA VAL A 55 12.35 2.67 -3.81
C VAL A 55 11.75 2.26 -5.15
N TRP A 56 12.48 1.53 -5.99
CA TRP A 56 11.93 1.13 -7.28
C TRP A 56 10.88 0.00 -7.16
N GLN A 57 10.98 -0.86 -6.13
CA GLN A 57 9.94 -1.85 -5.81
C GLN A 57 8.62 -1.18 -5.40
N HIS A 58 8.69 -0.05 -4.68
CA HIS A 58 7.53 0.78 -4.39
C HIS A 58 6.87 1.29 -5.67
N GLU A 59 7.62 1.89 -6.60
CA GLU A 59 7.06 2.39 -7.87
C GLU A 59 6.53 1.27 -8.78
N MET A 60 7.17 0.09 -8.78
CA MET A 60 6.64 -1.09 -9.48
C MET A 60 5.30 -1.55 -8.92
N SER A 61 5.10 -1.35 -7.61
CA SER A 61 3.82 -1.67 -6.97
C SER A 61 2.74 -0.71 -7.44
N HIS A 62 3.02 0.60 -7.53
CA HIS A 62 2.07 1.58 -8.09
C HIS A 62 1.66 1.24 -9.51
N LEU A 63 2.62 0.89 -10.34
CA LEU A 63 2.34 0.46 -11.71
C LEU A 63 1.46 -0.80 -11.74
N TYR A 64 1.74 -1.81 -10.91
CA TYR A 64 0.89 -2.99 -10.78
C TYR A 64 -0.54 -2.65 -10.34
N LEU A 65 -0.70 -1.70 -9.42
CA LEU A 65 -2.02 -1.30 -8.91
C LEU A 65 -2.82 -0.52 -9.96
N ASP A 66 -2.16 0.34 -10.73
CA ASP A 66 -2.79 1.07 -11.85
C ASP A 66 -3.32 0.12 -12.93
N GLU A 67 -2.67 -1.04 -13.14
CA GLU A 67 -3.22 -2.10 -14.02
C GLU A 67 -4.46 -2.80 -13.45
N LEU A 68 -4.63 -2.83 -12.13
CA LEU A 68 -5.79 -3.44 -11.49
C LEU A 68 -6.98 -2.50 -11.45
N SER A 69 -6.74 -1.25 -11.04
CA SER A 69 -7.72 -0.17 -11.02
C SER A 69 -6.96 1.14 -10.92
N ASP A 70 -7.28 2.05 -11.83
CA ASP A 70 -6.69 3.37 -11.87
C ASP A 70 -7.45 4.33 -10.91
N ASP A 71 -8.65 3.96 -10.46
CA ASP A 71 -9.45 4.74 -9.51
C ASP A 71 -9.26 4.35 -8.03
N MET A 72 -8.24 3.55 -7.70
CA MET A 72 -7.95 3.23 -6.30
C MET A 72 -7.62 4.49 -5.48
N PRO A 73 -8.15 4.60 -4.24
CA PRO A 73 -7.86 5.74 -3.40
C PRO A 73 -6.39 5.74 -2.95
N PHE A 74 -5.84 6.94 -2.74
CA PHE A 74 -4.44 7.16 -2.33
C PHE A 74 -4.01 6.26 -1.16
N TRP A 75 -4.85 6.12 -0.13
CA TRP A 75 -4.50 5.32 1.04
C TRP A 75 -4.25 3.85 0.70
N PHE A 76 -4.97 3.32 -0.30
CA PHE A 76 -4.82 1.95 -0.71
C PHE A 76 -3.60 1.81 -1.63
N GLN A 77 -3.43 2.74 -2.59
CA GLN A 77 -2.27 2.75 -3.48
C GLN A 77 -0.94 2.84 -2.69
N GLU A 78 -0.78 3.88 -1.88
CA GLU A 78 0.42 4.08 -1.08
C GLU A 78 0.61 3.00 -0.01
N GLY A 79 -0.47 2.63 0.67
CA GLY A 79 -0.42 1.65 1.74
C GLY A 79 0.00 0.27 1.23
N LEU A 80 -0.52 -0.13 0.07
CA LEU A 80 -0.20 -1.41 -0.54
C LEU A 80 1.17 -1.39 -1.21
N ALA A 81 1.56 -0.30 -1.88
CA ALA A 81 2.92 -0.15 -2.39
C ALA A 81 3.97 -0.27 -1.28
N ARG A 82 3.70 0.32 -0.11
CA ARG A 82 4.52 0.18 1.10
C ARG A 82 4.54 -1.23 1.68
N LEU A 83 3.43 -1.95 1.65
CA LEU A 83 3.42 -3.36 2.06
C LEU A 83 4.26 -4.20 1.09
N LEU A 84 4.10 -3.96 -0.21
CA LEU A 84 4.71 -4.75 -1.28
C LEU A 84 6.21 -4.51 -1.43
N GLN A 85 6.71 -3.31 -1.12
CA GLN A 85 8.16 -3.04 -1.17
C GLN A 85 8.98 -3.93 -0.21
N ASN A 86 8.35 -4.49 0.83
CA ASN A 86 8.96 -5.44 1.75
C ASN A 86 8.53 -6.89 1.51
N TYR A 87 7.67 -7.15 0.53
CA TYR A 87 7.09 -8.47 0.34
C TYR A 87 8.12 -9.44 -0.21
N ASN A 88 8.49 -10.42 0.62
CA ASN A 88 9.46 -11.43 0.20
C ASN A 88 8.78 -12.56 -0.59
N THR A 89 8.82 -12.44 -1.92
CA THR A 89 8.26 -13.43 -2.86
C THR A 89 8.92 -14.81 -2.79
N LYS A 90 10.10 -14.94 -2.16
CA LYS A 90 10.75 -16.25 -1.95
C LYS A 90 10.18 -17.01 -0.76
N ARG A 91 9.41 -16.34 0.11
CA ARG A 91 8.72 -17.00 1.21
C ARG A 91 7.37 -17.56 0.75
N PRO A 92 6.85 -18.61 1.40
CA PRO A 92 5.51 -19.12 1.12
C PRO A 92 4.45 -18.01 1.27
N PRO A 93 3.34 -18.02 0.51
CA PRO A 93 2.30 -17.00 0.60
C PRO A 93 1.73 -16.78 2.02
N CYS A 94 1.70 -17.83 2.86
CA CYS A 94 1.28 -17.75 4.26
C CYS A 94 2.42 -17.42 5.25
N SER A 95 3.55 -16.89 4.79
CA SER A 95 4.64 -16.53 5.69
C SER A 95 4.40 -15.18 6.35
N GLU A 96 4.97 -15.00 7.54
CA GLU A 96 5.06 -13.69 8.16
C GLU A 96 5.79 -12.69 7.26
N GLN A 97 5.19 -11.52 7.12
CA GLN A 97 5.79 -10.32 6.56
C GLN A 97 5.96 -9.31 7.69
N SER A 98 7.09 -8.62 7.71
CA SER A 98 7.34 -7.57 8.69
C SER A 98 6.79 -6.25 8.17
N ILE A 99 6.21 -5.46 9.07
CA ILE A 99 5.90 -4.07 8.76
C ILE A 99 7.21 -3.30 8.50
N LEU A 100 7.13 -2.22 7.73
CA LEU A 100 8.25 -1.31 7.55
C LEU A 100 8.79 -0.75 8.88
N PRO A 101 10.12 -0.71 9.09
CA PRO A 101 10.70 -0.16 10.32
C PRO A 101 10.27 1.28 10.62
N GLU A 102 10.07 2.09 9.59
CA GLU A 102 9.56 3.46 9.76
C GLU A 102 8.13 3.48 10.34
N PHE A 103 7.28 2.51 9.98
CA PHE A 103 5.92 2.43 10.49
C PHE A 103 5.93 1.99 11.94
N ARG A 104 6.75 0.99 12.28
CA ARG A 104 6.97 0.60 13.67
C ARG A 104 7.41 1.79 14.52
N THR A 105 8.44 2.50 14.07
CA THR A 105 8.98 3.67 14.78
C THR A 105 7.92 4.76 14.93
N TRP A 106 7.12 5.00 13.90
CA TRP A 106 6.08 6.01 13.92
C TRP A 106 4.92 5.62 14.87
N VAL A 107 4.49 4.36 14.81
CA VAL A 107 3.44 3.81 15.69
C VAL A 107 3.86 3.87 17.16
N GLU A 108 5.10 3.49 17.46
CA GLU A 108 5.65 3.54 18.82
C GLU A 108 5.78 4.98 19.34
N LYS A 109 6.06 5.97 18.47
CA LYS A 109 6.26 7.38 18.86
C LYS A 109 4.99 8.23 18.88
N ASN A 110 3.92 7.83 18.19
CA ASN A 110 2.73 8.67 17.98
C ASN A 110 1.41 7.95 18.33
N PRO A 111 1.27 7.34 19.53
CA PRO A 111 0.09 6.56 19.89
C PRO A 111 -1.21 7.38 19.92
N ASP A 112 -1.14 8.65 20.35
CA ASP A 112 -2.32 9.52 20.43
C ASP A 112 -2.79 9.99 19.05
N ALA A 113 -1.85 10.29 18.15
CA ALA A 113 -2.17 10.68 16.77
C ALA A 113 -2.85 9.51 16.03
N LEU A 114 -2.35 8.29 16.23
CA LEU A 114 -2.98 7.08 15.73
C LEU A 114 -4.42 6.93 16.24
N TYR A 115 -4.64 7.08 17.54
CA TYR A 115 -5.97 6.94 18.12
C TYR A 115 -6.97 7.96 17.53
N MET A 116 -6.54 9.21 17.31
CA MET A 116 -7.40 10.26 16.75
C MET A 116 -7.68 10.04 15.26
N GLU A 117 -6.68 9.66 14.47
CA GLU A 117 -6.80 9.41 13.03
C GLU A 117 -7.64 8.15 12.74
N THR A 118 -7.71 7.20 13.69
CA THR A 118 -8.52 5.97 13.57
C THR A 118 -9.98 6.12 14.02
N LEU A 119 -10.38 7.31 14.50
CA LEU A 119 -11.79 7.59 14.79
C LEU A 119 -12.66 7.52 13.54
N ASN A 120 -12.09 7.78 12.37
CA ASN A 120 -12.69 7.53 11.08
C ASN A 120 -11.81 6.53 10.33
N LEU A 121 -12.41 5.54 9.65
CA LEU A 121 -11.64 4.75 8.69
C LEU A 121 -11.20 5.68 7.55
N PRO A 122 -10.09 5.38 6.86
CA PRO A 122 -9.74 6.09 5.64
C PRO A 122 -10.82 5.78 4.58
N GLU A 123 -11.85 6.60 4.55
CA GLU A 123 -12.75 6.72 3.40
C GLU A 123 -12.03 7.55 2.33
N GLY A 124 -12.53 7.59 1.09
CA GLY A 124 -11.89 8.29 -0.03
C GLY A 124 -11.56 9.76 0.27
N ILE A 125 -10.43 10.02 0.91
CA ILE A 125 -9.95 11.36 1.18
C ILE A 125 -9.03 11.75 0.02
N ASP A 126 -9.48 12.74 -0.74
CA ASP A 126 -8.68 13.45 -1.72
C ASP A 126 -7.70 14.38 -1.00
N PHE A 127 -6.40 14.16 -1.17
CA PHE A 127 -5.33 14.64 -0.28
C PHE A 127 -4.42 15.71 -0.89
N MET A 128 -5.00 16.69 -1.57
CA MET A 128 -4.29 17.87 -2.12
C MET A 128 -3.68 18.84 -1.07
N ALA A 129 -3.36 18.37 0.15
CA ALA A 129 -2.70 19.17 1.20
C ALA A 129 -1.24 18.70 1.42
N PRO A 130 -0.25 19.40 0.82
CA PRO A 130 1.16 18.98 0.78
C PRO A 130 1.89 18.91 2.14
N GLY A 131 1.28 19.36 3.24
CA GLY A 131 1.88 19.34 4.57
C GLY A 131 1.81 18.00 5.32
N ASP A 132 0.91 17.09 4.92
CA ASP A 132 0.61 15.86 5.69
C ASP A 132 0.90 14.56 4.92
N ALA A 133 1.45 14.63 3.70
CA ALA A 133 1.60 13.48 2.81
C ALA A 133 2.42 12.35 3.45
N ALA A 134 3.57 12.67 4.06
CA ALA A 134 4.41 11.66 4.72
C ALA A 134 3.69 10.94 5.87
N ARG A 135 2.94 11.68 6.71
CA ARG A 135 2.14 11.10 7.79
C ARG A 135 1.06 10.18 7.23
N LYS A 136 0.38 10.61 6.18
CA LYS A 136 -0.72 9.87 5.55
C LYS A 136 -0.24 8.60 4.85
N THR A 137 0.90 8.63 4.18
CA THR A 137 1.54 7.43 3.62
C THR A 137 1.84 6.40 4.71
N VAL A 138 2.33 6.84 5.88
CA VAL A 138 2.58 5.94 7.02
C VAL A 138 1.28 5.33 7.53
N LEU A 139 0.25 6.14 7.78
CA LEU A 139 -1.06 5.66 8.26
C LEU A 139 -1.70 4.68 7.26
N SER A 140 -1.59 4.98 5.98
CA SER A 140 -2.05 4.13 4.87
C SER A 140 -1.39 2.75 4.91
N GLY A 141 -0.07 2.73 5.06
CA GLY A 141 0.68 1.48 5.16
C GLY A 141 0.38 0.69 6.43
N VAL A 142 0.18 1.35 7.56
CA VAL A 142 -0.28 0.68 8.81
C VAL A 142 -1.65 0.05 8.63
N PHE A 143 -2.59 0.76 7.98
CA PHE A 143 -3.94 0.25 7.76
C PHE A 143 -3.98 -0.91 6.77
N VAL A 144 -3.26 -0.83 5.65
CA VAL A 144 -3.15 -1.95 4.71
C VAL A 144 -2.47 -3.16 5.35
N TYR A 145 -1.47 -2.94 6.21
CA TYR A 145 -0.86 -4.02 6.97
C TYR A 145 -1.82 -4.66 7.99
N PHE A 146 -2.72 -3.87 8.61
CA PHE A 146 -3.83 -4.39 9.40
C PHE A 146 -4.77 -5.27 8.56
N LEU A 147 -5.15 -4.84 7.34
CA LEU A 147 -5.99 -5.62 6.43
C LEU A 147 -5.32 -6.94 6.02
N TRP A 148 -3.99 -6.94 5.87
CA TRP A 148 -3.20 -8.16 5.67
C TRP A 148 -3.34 -9.11 6.86
N ILE A 149 -3.08 -8.65 8.08
CA ILE A 149 -3.18 -9.48 9.30
C ILE A 149 -4.59 -9.97 9.56
N ASN A 150 -5.62 -9.14 9.32
CA ASN A 150 -7.02 -9.55 9.52
C ASN A 150 -7.51 -10.52 8.43
N GLY A 151 -6.74 -10.69 7.34
CA GLY A 151 -7.07 -11.59 6.23
C GLY A 151 -8.07 -11.03 5.23
N ASP A 152 -8.27 -9.71 5.25
CA ASP A 152 -9.24 -9.01 4.41
C ASP A 152 -8.63 -8.56 3.07
N LEU A 153 -7.31 -8.29 3.05
CA LEU A 153 -6.63 -7.70 1.89
C LEU A 153 -6.78 -8.53 0.61
N GLN A 154 -6.82 -9.86 0.70
CA GLN A 154 -7.00 -10.71 -0.46
C GLN A 154 -8.41 -10.58 -1.06
N ALA A 155 -9.44 -10.47 -0.21
CA ALA A 155 -10.81 -10.29 -0.67
C ALA A 155 -10.97 -8.91 -1.35
N ILE A 156 -10.35 -7.88 -0.79
CA ILE A 156 -10.29 -6.55 -1.39
C ILE A 156 -9.65 -6.60 -2.78
N LEU A 157 -8.46 -7.21 -2.91
CA LEU A 157 -7.74 -7.27 -4.19
C LEU A 157 -8.49 -8.04 -5.28
N ARG A 158 -9.16 -9.13 -4.93
CA ARG A 158 -10.04 -9.86 -5.87
C ARG A 158 -11.24 -9.00 -6.25
N GLY A 159 -11.87 -8.35 -5.27
CA GLY A 159 -13.00 -7.48 -5.48
C GLY A 159 -12.68 -6.31 -6.42
N VAL A 160 -11.55 -5.64 -6.23
CA VAL A 160 -11.12 -4.52 -7.09
C VAL A 160 -10.82 -5.02 -8.51
N GLN A 161 -10.26 -6.22 -8.67
CA GLN A 161 -10.08 -6.81 -10.00
C GLN A 161 -11.42 -7.09 -10.72
N GLU A 162 -12.45 -7.48 -9.98
CA GLU A 162 -13.78 -7.77 -10.52
C GLU A 162 -14.63 -6.51 -10.74
N ASN A 163 -14.47 -5.50 -9.90
CA ASN A 163 -15.18 -4.22 -9.97
C ASN A 163 -14.22 -3.07 -9.58
N PRO A 164 -13.44 -2.54 -10.55
CA PRO A 164 -12.36 -1.59 -10.29
C PRO A 164 -12.84 -0.20 -9.84
N GLU A 165 -14.10 0.15 -10.10
CA GLU A 165 -14.69 1.45 -9.72
C GLU A 165 -15.16 1.48 -8.25
N ALA A 166 -15.23 0.33 -7.58
CA ALA A 166 -15.69 0.25 -6.19
C ALA A 166 -14.59 0.67 -5.20
N ASP A 167 -15.00 1.34 -4.11
CA ASP A 167 -14.09 1.61 -3.00
C ASP A 167 -13.54 0.29 -2.42
N PRO A 168 -12.23 0.17 -2.14
CA PRO A 168 -11.63 -1.05 -1.62
C PRO A 168 -12.35 -1.64 -0.38
N LEU A 169 -12.87 -0.79 0.52
CA LEU A 169 -13.58 -1.24 1.71
C LEU A 169 -14.97 -1.80 1.39
N PHE A 170 -15.59 -1.40 0.28
CA PHE A 170 -16.89 -1.94 -0.15
C PHE A 170 -16.83 -3.47 -0.32
N HIS A 171 -15.69 -4.02 -0.74
CA HIS A 171 -15.55 -5.47 -0.94
C HIS A 171 -15.57 -6.31 0.34
N ILE A 172 -15.42 -5.68 1.50
CA ILE A 172 -15.45 -6.37 2.81
C ILE A 172 -16.56 -5.87 3.72
N THR A 173 -17.14 -4.70 3.44
CA THR A 173 -18.22 -4.11 4.24
C THR A 173 -19.55 -4.02 3.51
N TYR A 174 -19.55 -4.14 2.17
CA TYR A 174 -20.71 -3.93 1.30
C TYR A 174 -21.41 -2.58 1.52
N GLY A 175 -20.66 -1.58 2.01
CA GLY A 175 -21.20 -0.27 2.38
C GLY A 175 -22.10 -0.28 3.63
N GLU A 176 -22.19 -1.40 4.34
CA GLU A 176 -23.02 -1.50 5.54
C GLU A 176 -22.37 -0.76 6.72
N ARG A 177 -23.11 0.20 7.31
CA ARG A 177 -22.64 0.97 8.47
C ARG A 177 -22.19 0.09 9.62
N GLY A 178 -22.89 -1.01 9.89
CA GLY A 178 -22.52 -1.96 10.95
C GLY A 178 -21.21 -2.68 10.68
N ALA A 179 -20.94 -3.04 9.43
CA ALA A 179 -19.69 -3.67 9.02
C ALA A 179 -18.51 -2.69 9.08
N MET A 180 -18.71 -1.45 8.63
CA MET A 180 -17.72 -0.36 8.74
C MET A 180 -17.34 -0.10 10.20
N GLU A 181 -18.32 0.01 11.10
CA GLU A 181 -18.05 0.21 12.53
C GLU A 181 -17.29 -0.96 13.15
N LYS A 182 -17.63 -2.19 12.76
CA LYS A 182 -16.92 -3.39 13.23
C LYS A 182 -15.46 -3.41 12.77
N LEU A 183 -15.20 -3.04 11.51
CA LEU A 183 -13.84 -2.93 10.97
C LEU A 183 -13.04 -1.86 11.70
N ARG A 184 -13.66 -0.70 11.96
CA ARG A 184 -13.08 0.41 12.72
C ARG A 184 -12.67 -0.02 14.14
N LEU A 185 -13.55 -0.71 14.86
CA LEU A 185 -13.27 -1.21 16.20
C LEU A 185 -12.12 -2.24 16.22
N LYS A 186 -12.05 -3.12 15.21
CA LYS A 186 -10.92 -4.04 15.04
C LYS A 186 -9.61 -3.29 14.80
N TYR A 187 -9.64 -2.27 13.95
CA TYR A 187 -8.45 -1.48 13.66
C TYR A 187 -7.98 -0.71 14.90
N LEU A 188 -8.89 -0.14 15.67
CA LEU A 188 -8.60 0.49 16.96
C LEU A 188 -7.94 -0.48 17.96
N ASP A 189 -8.41 -1.72 18.02
CA ASP A 189 -7.81 -2.74 18.89
C ASP A 189 -6.39 -3.12 18.41
N PHE A 190 -6.21 -3.29 17.09
CA PHE A 190 -4.90 -3.52 16.48
C PHE A 190 -3.91 -2.40 16.81
N ILE A 191 -4.31 -1.13 16.69
CA ILE A 191 -3.45 0.01 17.00
C ILE A 191 -3.05 0.05 18.48
N LYS A 192 -3.92 -0.38 19.41
CA LYS A 192 -3.57 -0.47 20.84
C LYS A 192 -2.55 -1.56 21.12
N ARG A 193 -2.50 -2.60 20.28
CA ARG A 193 -1.62 -3.76 20.43
C ARG A 193 -1.06 -4.17 19.07
N PRO A 194 -0.19 -3.34 18.47
CA PRO A 194 0.25 -3.55 17.10
C PRO A 194 1.10 -4.81 17.02
N VAL A 195 0.83 -5.60 15.98
CA VAL A 195 1.65 -6.75 15.61
C VAL A 195 2.59 -6.28 14.51
N PHE A 196 3.90 -6.45 14.67
CA PHE A 196 4.89 -5.94 13.70
C PHE A 196 5.46 -7.00 12.74
N SER A 197 5.13 -8.28 12.97
CA SER A 197 5.40 -9.40 12.06
C SER A 197 4.18 -10.31 12.07
N GLY A 198 3.57 -10.53 10.91
CA GLY A 198 2.32 -11.28 10.83
C GLY A 198 2.14 -11.97 9.49
N ALA A 199 1.66 -13.22 9.54
CA ALA A 199 1.15 -13.92 8.37
C ALA A 199 -0.22 -13.33 7.99
N PRO A 200 -0.68 -13.49 6.73
CA PRO A 200 -1.99 -12.99 6.36
C PRO A 200 -3.06 -13.76 7.13
N GLY A 201 -4.10 -13.05 7.59
CA GLY A 201 -5.23 -13.66 8.27
C GLY A 201 -5.92 -14.69 7.39
N ASN A 202 -6.50 -15.72 8.00
CA ASN A 202 -7.15 -16.85 7.32
C ASN A 202 -6.23 -17.71 6.43
N CYS A 203 -4.92 -17.45 6.41
CA CYS A 203 -3.99 -18.30 5.69
C CYS A 203 -3.81 -19.62 6.44
N ARG A 204 -4.47 -20.68 5.98
CA ARG A 204 -4.17 -22.04 6.45
C ARG A 204 -2.81 -22.40 5.89
N ALA A 205 -1.82 -22.55 6.77
CA ALA A 205 -0.54 -23.14 6.39
C ALA A 205 -0.84 -24.46 5.67
N VAL A 206 -0.49 -24.54 4.38
CA VAL A 206 -0.55 -25.81 3.66
C VAL A 206 0.46 -26.71 4.37
N GLN A 207 -0.04 -27.59 5.23
CA GLN A 207 0.78 -28.64 5.83
C GLN A 207 1.32 -29.46 4.65
N ARG A 208 2.64 -29.39 4.47
CA ARG A 208 3.35 -30.26 3.52
C ARG A 208 3.42 -31.67 4.07
#